data_AF-A0A523N7J2-F1
#
_entry.id   AF-A0A523N7J2-F1
#
_cell.length_a   1.000
_cell.length_b   1.000
_cell.length_c   1.000
_cell.angle_alpha   90.00
_cell.angle_beta   90.00
_cell.angle_gamma   90.00
#
_symmetry.space_group_name_H-M   'P 1'
#
loop_
_entity.id
_entity.type
_entity.pdbx_description
1 polymer ?
#
loop_
_entity_poly.entity_id
_entity_poly.type
_entity_poly.pdbx_seq_one_letter_code
_entity_poly.pdbx_strand_id
1 'polypeptide(L)'
;MFAISIFLFTSFLQAQDFSAGELDSLFNRFINLRVTELSPEPGTQPQIKDDDPKCGLAIVNAIAFNLDMFDNDQQLLLKPLLQRPVTETSFVTPGGFFKVHYDLTGPNAVGYDLDLLAEALDSSYRFEIDFLGYDIPPGDSATNPNIPSEEYGGDNRYDVYIGNLGSGFYGFTQFEYEVEEGSNRFSSYMMIDNDFLNFFSPGINGARVTVAH
;
A
#
# COMPACT_ATOMS: atom_id res chain seq x y z
N MET A 1 29.53 28.86 -36.85
CA MET A 1 29.30 29.15 -35.43
C MET A 1 27.87 28.71 -35.15
N PHE A 2 27.66 27.47 -34.71
CA PHE A 2 26.34 26.91 -34.45
C PHE A 2 26.03 27.09 -32.96
N ALA A 3 24.98 27.86 -32.65
CA ALA A 3 24.45 27.99 -31.31
C ALA A 3 23.48 26.83 -31.05
N ILE A 4 23.79 26.02 -30.03
CA ILE A 4 22.91 24.95 -29.54
C ILE A 4 22.02 25.58 -28.48
N SER A 5 20.72 25.67 -28.76
CA SER A 5 19.71 26.02 -27.75
C SER A 5 19.32 24.77 -26.99
N ILE A 6 19.70 24.69 -25.72
CA ILE A 6 19.26 23.66 -24.78
C ILE A 6 17.90 24.08 -24.26
N PHE A 7 16.85 23.32 -24.62
CA PHE A 7 15.54 23.41 -23.98
C PHE A 7 15.60 22.63 -22.66
N LEU A 8 15.67 23.35 -21.55
CA LEU A 8 15.44 22.79 -20.21
C LEU A 8 13.94 22.61 -20.03
N PHE A 9 13.47 21.36 -20.10
CA PHE A 9 12.15 20.99 -19.60
C PHE A 9 12.25 20.87 -18.07
N THR A 10 11.82 21.90 -17.36
CA THR A 10 11.55 21.82 -15.93
C THR A 10 10.15 21.24 -15.76
N SER A 11 10.06 19.98 -15.38
CA SER A 11 8.80 19.38 -14.92
C SER A 11 8.45 20.01 -13.57
N PHE A 12 7.55 20.99 -13.58
CA PHE A 12 6.87 21.41 -12.36
C PHE A 12 5.90 20.29 -11.95
N LEU A 13 6.09 19.74 -10.75
CA LEU A 13 5.02 19.04 -10.05
C LEU A 13 3.93 20.07 -9.80
N GLN A 14 2.88 20.07 -10.62
CA GLN A 14 1.70 20.87 -10.30
C GLN A 14 1.00 20.21 -9.11
N ALA A 15 0.72 21.01 -8.07
CA ALA A 15 -0.30 20.66 -7.10
C ALA A 15 -1.57 20.27 -7.88
N GLN A 16 -2.11 19.08 -7.62
CA GLN A 16 -3.40 18.72 -8.20
C GLN A 16 -4.45 19.60 -7.52
N ASP A 17 -4.98 20.57 -8.25
CA ASP A 17 -6.14 21.35 -7.80
C ASP A 17 -7.37 20.44 -7.82
N PHE A 18 -7.71 19.84 -6.68
CA PHE A 18 -8.95 19.08 -6.55
C PHE A 18 -10.13 20.03 -6.33
N SER A 19 -11.19 19.84 -7.10
CA SER A 19 -12.49 20.41 -6.77
C SER A 19 -13.09 19.70 -5.54
N ALA A 20 -14.03 20.38 -4.87
CA ALA A 20 -14.73 19.79 -3.72
C ALA A 20 -15.41 18.44 -4.06
N GLY A 21 -16.00 18.33 -5.26
CA GLY A 21 -16.61 17.07 -5.70
C GLY A 21 -15.60 15.94 -5.94
N GLU A 22 -14.37 16.26 -6.35
CA GLU A 22 -13.31 15.27 -6.50
C GLU A 22 -12.75 14.82 -5.14
N LEU A 23 -12.61 15.74 -4.19
CA LEU A 23 -12.25 15.41 -2.80
C LEU A 23 -13.30 14.49 -2.18
N ASP A 24 -14.60 14.80 -2.33
CA ASP A 24 -15.67 13.95 -1.82
C ASP A 24 -15.65 12.55 -2.46
N SER A 25 -15.40 12.46 -3.77
CA SER A 25 -15.28 11.17 -4.46
C SER A 25 -14.09 10.37 -3.94
N LEU A 26 -12.93 11.03 -3.76
CA LEU A 26 -11.72 10.41 -3.26
C LEU A 26 -11.87 9.93 -1.81
N PHE A 27 -12.47 10.76 -0.95
CA PHE A 27 -12.82 10.41 0.43
C PHE A 27 -13.67 9.14 0.48
N ASN A 28 -14.79 9.11 -0.24
CA ASN A 28 -15.70 7.95 -0.23
C ASN A 28 -15.03 6.67 -0.73
N ARG A 29 -14.19 6.77 -1.77
CA ARG A 29 -13.44 5.61 -2.29
C ARG A 29 -12.43 5.09 -1.27
N PHE A 30 -11.72 5.98 -0.59
CA PHE A 30 -10.78 5.61 0.46
C PHE A 30 -11.46 4.99 1.68
N ILE A 31 -12.58 5.57 2.12
CA ILE A 31 -13.40 5.01 3.21
C ILE A 31 -13.86 3.60 2.85
N ASN A 32 -14.36 3.37 1.63
CA ASN A 32 -14.76 2.03 1.21
C ASN A 32 -13.59 1.04 1.18
N LEU A 33 -12.39 1.49 0.83
CA LEU A 33 -11.19 0.65 0.84
C LEU A 33 -10.74 0.28 2.27
N ARG A 34 -10.73 1.25 3.20
CA ARG A 34 -10.15 1.06 4.55
C ARG A 34 -11.16 0.61 5.61
N VAL A 35 -12.42 1.02 5.54
CA VAL A 35 -13.42 0.64 6.54
C VAL A 35 -13.85 -0.82 6.40
N THR A 36 -13.76 -1.40 5.19
CA THR A 36 -14.04 -2.83 5.04
C THR A 36 -13.07 -3.70 5.81
N GLU A 37 -11.79 -3.30 5.89
CA GLU A 37 -10.80 -4.00 6.71
C GLU A 37 -11.12 -3.93 8.22
N LEU A 38 -11.72 -2.83 8.67
CA LEU A 38 -12.14 -2.67 10.06
C LEU A 38 -13.53 -3.27 10.35
N SER A 39 -14.21 -3.83 9.35
CA SER A 39 -15.58 -4.30 9.49
C SER A 39 -15.64 -5.70 10.10
N PRO A 40 -16.42 -5.93 11.17
CA PRO A 40 -16.56 -7.25 11.79
C PRO A 40 -17.44 -8.22 10.99
N GLU A 41 -18.19 -7.72 10.01
CA GLU A 41 -19.10 -8.54 9.19
C GLU A 41 -18.38 -9.00 7.92
N PRO A 42 -18.48 -10.29 7.54
CA PRO A 42 -18.08 -10.72 6.21
C PRO A 42 -18.97 -10.01 5.21
N GLY A 43 -18.45 -8.92 4.62
CA GLY A 43 -19.18 -8.15 3.65
C GLY A 43 -19.70 -9.07 2.53
N THR A 44 -20.92 -8.84 2.06
CA THR A 44 -21.35 -9.43 0.79
C THR A 44 -20.42 -8.84 -0.26
N GLN A 45 -19.45 -9.62 -0.73
CA GLN A 45 -18.45 -9.16 -1.69
C GLN A 45 -19.00 -9.28 -3.12
N PRO A 46 -19.47 -8.20 -3.76
CA PRO A 46 -19.80 -8.23 -5.18
C PRO A 46 -18.58 -8.66 -6.01
N GLN A 47 -18.82 -9.35 -7.12
CA GLN A 47 -17.77 -9.68 -8.08
C GLN A 47 -17.16 -8.38 -8.63
N ILE A 48 -15.83 -8.32 -8.67
CA ILE A 48 -15.10 -7.21 -9.29
C ILE A 48 -15.41 -7.20 -10.78
N LYS A 49 -15.80 -6.04 -11.32
CA LYS A 49 -16.00 -5.88 -12.76
C LYS A 49 -14.69 -5.59 -13.46
N ASP A 50 -14.61 -5.92 -14.74
CA ASP A 50 -13.36 -5.74 -15.51
C ASP A 50 -12.90 -4.28 -15.59
N ASP A 51 -13.83 -3.33 -15.50
CA ASP A 51 -13.60 -1.88 -15.54
C ASP A 51 -13.28 -1.26 -14.18
N ASP A 52 -13.38 -2.02 -13.08
CA ASP A 52 -13.07 -1.53 -11.74
C ASP A 52 -11.55 -1.39 -11.55
N PRO A 53 -11.07 -0.28 -10.93
CA PRO A 53 -9.66 -0.13 -10.60
C PRO A 53 -9.25 -1.17 -9.56
N LYS A 54 -8.31 -2.04 -9.93
CA LYS A 54 -7.87 -3.20 -9.13
C LYS A 54 -6.80 -2.88 -8.09
N CYS A 55 -6.13 -1.73 -8.22
CA CYS A 55 -5.03 -1.29 -7.36
C CYS A 55 -5.41 0.00 -6.63
N GLY A 56 -5.23 0.01 -5.31
CA GLY A 56 -5.58 1.15 -4.44
C GLY A 56 -4.49 2.23 -4.37
N LEU A 57 -3.31 2.02 -4.96
CA LEU A 57 -2.13 2.92 -4.88
C LEU A 57 -2.49 4.39 -5.08
N ALA A 58 -3.20 4.72 -6.16
CA ALA A 58 -3.53 6.11 -6.49
C ALA A 58 -4.49 6.73 -5.47
N ILE A 59 -5.44 5.95 -4.94
CA ILE A 59 -6.45 6.45 -3.99
C ILE A 59 -5.77 6.77 -2.66
N VAL A 60 -5.02 5.81 -2.13
CA VAL A 60 -4.41 5.91 -0.81
C VAL A 60 -3.39 7.05 -0.77
N ASN A 61 -2.54 7.15 -1.79
CA ASN A 61 -1.50 8.20 -1.81
C ASN A 61 -2.06 9.57 -2.19
N ALA A 62 -3.15 9.66 -2.95
CA ALA A 62 -3.84 10.93 -3.14
C ALA A 62 -4.43 11.45 -1.83
N ILE A 63 -4.95 10.57 -0.95
CA ILE A 63 -5.38 10.98 0.40
C ILE A 63 -4.16 11.40 1.24
N ALA A 64 -3.12 10.58 1.30
CA ALA A 64 -1.96 10.80 2.15
C ALA A 64 -1.25 12.14 1.84
N PHE A 65 -1.07 12.46 0.56
CA PHE A 65 -0.38 13.69 0.15
C PHE A 65 -1.22 14.96 0.19
N ASN A 66 -2.55 14.84 0.28
CA ASN A 66 -3.47 15.97 0.17
C ASN A 66 -4.38 16.07 1.40
N LEU A 67 -3.97 15.50 2.53
CA LEU A 67 -4.77 15.44 3.75
C LEU A 67 -5.24 16.82 4.23
N ASP A 68 -4.41 17.85 4.02
CA ASP A 68 -4.68 19.24 4.37
C ASP A 68 -5.75 19.92 3.49
N MET A 69 -6.09 19.34 2.33
CA MET A 69 -7.18 19.83 1.47
C MET A 69 -8.57 19.37 1.92
N PHE A 70 -8.67 18.37 2.79
CA PHE A 70 -9.93 17.91 3.36
C PHE A 70 -10.38 18.79 4.52
N ASP A 71 -11.68 18.80 4.82
CA ASP A 71 -12.17 19.52 5.99
C ASP A 71 -11.72 18.85 7.32
N ASN A 72 -11.85 19.57 8.43
CA ASN A 72 -11.36 19.09 9.73
C ASN A 72 -12.01 17.77 10.18
N ASP A 73 -13.29 17.57 9.88
CA ASP A 73 -14.02 16.37 10.29
C ASP A 73 -13.56 15.16 9.45
N GLN A 74 -13.38 15.36 8.14
CA GLN A 74 -12.78 14.37 7.24
C GLN A 74 -11.35 14.02 7.67
N GLN A 75 -10.52 15.02 7.98
CA GLN A 75 -9.15 14.78 8.44
C GLN A 75 -9.11 13.94 9.73
N LEU A 76 -10.04 14.17 10.66
CA LEU A 76 -10.14 13.38 11.89
C LEU A 76 -10.47 11.91 11.62
N LEU A 77 -11.25 11.63 10.57
CA LEU A 77 -11.57 10.26 10.13
C LEU A 77 -10.42 9.62 9.34
N LEU A 78 -9.75 10.38 8.48
CA LEU A 78 -8.70 9.87 7.59
C LEU A 78 -7.39 9.54 8.31
N LYS A 79 -6.96 10.36 9.28
CA LYS A 79 -5.69 10.19 10.02
C LYS A 79 -5.49 8.78 10.61
N PRO A 80 -6.43 8.22 11.38
CA PRO A 80 -6.27 6.86 11.91
C PRO A 80 -6.27 5.81 10.80
N LEU A 81 -7.05 6.02 9.73
CA LEU A 81 -7.09 5.13 8.57
C LEU A 81 -5.86 5.23 7.66
N LEU A 82 -4.94 6.17 7.92
CA LEU A 82 -3.64 6.21 7.24
C LEU A 82 -2.54 5.54 8.07
N GLN A 83 -2.81 5.15 9.32
CA GLN A 83 -1.82 4.42 10.11
C GLN A 83 -1.69 2.98 9.60
N ARG A 84 -0.54 2.37 9.87
CA ARG A 84 -0.32 0.93 9.68
C ARG A 84 -1.34 0.15 10.53
N PRO A 85 -1.95 -0.93 10.00
CA PRO A 85 -2.87 -1.77 10.76
C PRO A 85 -2.19 -2.43 11.97
N VAL A 86 -2.98 -2.73 13.00
CA VAL A 86 -2.54 -3.57 14.12
C VAL A 86 -3.03 -4.99 13.87
N THR A 87 -2.12 -5.95 13.83
CA THR A 87 -2.42 -7.36 13.58
C THR A 87 -2.08 -8.26 14.77
N GLU A 88 -2.63 -9.47 14.80
CA GLU A 88 -2.36 -10.44 15.86
C GLU A 88 -0.91 -10.95 15.85
N THR A 89 -0.32 -11.16 14.67
CA THR A 89 1.03 -11.72 14.56
C THR A 89 1.73 -11.34 13.25
N SER A 90 2.98 -11.80 13.12
CA SER A 90 3.80 -11.63 11.92
C SER A 90 4.84 -12.73 11.75
N PHE A 91 5.37 -12.88 10.53
CA PHE A 91 6.53 -13.72 10.24
C PHE A 91 7.50 -13.01 9.27
N VAL A 92 8.74 -13.47 9.22
CA VAL A 92 9.75 -12.99 8.27
C VAL A 92 9.89 -14.01 7.14
N THR A 93 9.86 -13.51 5.90
CA THR A 93 10.06 -14.33 4.69
C THR A 93 11.41 -15.07 4.73
N PRO A 94 11.55 -16.27 4.12
CA PRO A 94 12.80 -17.04 4.13
C PRO A 94 14.01 -16.28 3.58
N GLY A 95 13.82 -15.43 2.59
CA GLY A 95 14.85 -14.54 2.03
C GLY A 95 15.26 -13.41 2.98
N GLY A 96 14.44 -13.12 3.99
CA GLY A 96 14.71 -12.12 5.01
C GLY A 96 14.43 -10.69 4.58
N PHE A 97 13.77 -10.48 3.44
CA PHE A 97 13.51 -9.15 2.86
C PHE A 97 12.24 -8.50 3.41
N PHE A 98 11.21 -9.30 3.65
CA PHE A 98 9.89 -8.83 4.09
C PHE A 98 9.50 -9.37 5.45
N LYS A 99 8.74 -8.55 6.18
CA LYS A 99 7.97 -8.96 7.34
C LYS A 99 6.48 -8.89 7.00
N VAL A 100 5.77 -9.99 7.21
CA VAL A 100 4.37 -10.15 6.84
C VAL A 100 3.53 -10.15 8.11
N HIS A 101 2.58 -9.22 8.21
CA HIS A 101 1.68 -8.99 9.34
C HIS A 101 0.27 -9.44 9.00
N TYR A 102 -0.37 -10.21 9.89
CA TYR A 102 -1.65 -10.83 9.60
C TYR A 102 -2.41 -11.26 10.87
N ASP A 103 -3.71 -11.50 10.71
CA ASP A 103 -4.58 -12.03 11.74
C ASP A 103 -4.81 -13.55 11.53
N LEU A 104 -4.88 -14.31 12.63
CA LEU A 104 -5.15 -15.75 12.60
C LEU A 104 -6.66 -16.04 12.56
N THR A 105 -7.46 -15.10 13.04
CA THR A 105 -8.91 -15.24 13.19
C THR A 105 -9.66 -13.98 12.79
N GLY A 106 -10.99 -14.08 12.69
CA GLY A 106 -11.84 -12.95 12.34
C GLY A 106 -11.90 -12.64 10.82
N PRO A 107 -12.48 -11.50 10.44
CA PRO A 107 -12.75 -11.15 9.05
C PRO A 107 -11.48 -10.87 8.22
N ASN A 108 -10.36 -10.57 8.88
CA ASN A 108 -9.04 -10.34 8.27
C ASN A 108 -8.18 -11.61 8.21
N ALA A 109 -8.69 -12.74 8.70
CA ALA A 109 -7.93 -13.99 8.71
C ALA A 109 -7.52 -14.40 7.29
N VAL A 110 -6.27 -14.85 7.14
CA VAL A 110 -5.72 -15.21 5.84
C VAL A 110 -6.39 -16.47 5.28
N GLY A 111 -6.87 -16.40 4.04
CA GLY A 111 -7.57 -17.45 3.31
C GLY A 111 -6.71 -18.26 2.32
N TYR A 112 -5.40 -18.02 2.29
CA TYR A 112 -4.46 -18.70 1.38
C TYR A 112 -3.16 -19.11 2.09
N ASP A 113 -2.33 -19.87 1.36
CA ASP A 113 -1.07 -20.43 1.86
C ASP A 113 0.02 -19.35 2.03
N LEU A 114 0.48 -19.16 3.28
CA LEU A 114 1.48 -18.16 3.65
C LEU A 114 2.90 -18.52 3.20
N ASP A 115 3.24 -19.81 3.09
CA ASP A 115 4.55 -20.24 2.61
C ASP A 115 4.68 -19.90 1.12
N LEU A 116 3.61 -20.12 0.35
CA LEU A 116 3.56 -19.74 -1.07
C LEU A 116 3.54 -18.22 -1.29
N LEU A 117 2.96 -17.46 -0.36
CA LEU A 117 3.05 -15.99 -0.38
C LEU A 117 4.50 -15.55 -0.13
N ALA A 118 5.16 -16.14 0.86
CA ALA A 118 6.54 -15.82 1.21
C ALA A 118 7.50 -16.10 0.02
N GLU A 119 7.32 -17.24 -0.65
CA GLU A 119 8.06 -17.55 -1.88
C GLU A 119 7.82 -16.51 -2.99
N ALA A 120 6.58 -16.04 -3.14
CA ALA A 120 6.23 -15.05 -4.16
C ALA A 120 6.89 -13.70 -3.88
N LEU A 121 6.83 -13.22 -2.63
CA LEU A 121 7.49 -12.01 -2.19
C LEU A 121 9.00 -12.06 -2.43
N ASP A 122 9.66 -13.12 -1.95
CA ASP A 122 11.10 -13.30 -2.15
C ASP A 122 11.46 -13.38 -3.64
N SER A 123 10.61 -14.02 -4.46
CA SER A 123 10.81 -14.10 -5.91
C SER A 123 10.69 -12.72 -6.58
N SER A 124 9.69 -11.91 -6.22
CA SER A 124 9.51 -10.55 -6.74
C SER A 124 10.71 -9.68 -6.39
N TYR A 125 11.14 -9.70 -5.13
CA TYR A 125 12.31 -8.95 -4.67
C TYR A 125 13.57 -9.32 -5.47
N ARG A 126 13.89 -10.60 -5.59
CA ARG A 126 15.08 -11.02 -6.35
C ARG A 126 14.99 -10.63 -7.81
N PHE A 127 13.80 -10.68 -8.40
CA PHE A 127 13.63 -10.26 -9.77
C PHE A 127 13.86 -8.75 -9.93
N GLU A 128 13.26 -7.92 -9.08
CA GLU A 128 13.39 -6.46 -9.18
C GLU A 128 14.78 -5.96 -8.79
N ILE A 129 15.33 -6.46 -7.69
CA ILE A 129 16.57 -5.96 -7.11
C ILE A 129 17.78 -6.67 -7.72
N ASP A 130 17.83 -8.01 -7.67
CA ASP A 130 19.03 -8.73 -8.09
C ASP A 130 19.13 -8.84 -9.62
N PHE A 131 17.99 -9.01 -10.31
CA PHE A 131 17.97 -9.21 -11.77
C PHE A 131 17.78 -7.90 -12.56
N LEU A 132 16.81 -7.05 -12.20
CA LEU A 132 16.60 -5.76 -12.88
C LEU A 132 17.53 -4.65 -12.36
N GLY A 133 18.08 -4.79 -11.16
CA GLY A 133 19.02 -3.83 -10.58
C GLY A 133 18.36 -2.59 -10.00
N TYR A 134 17.10 -2.67 -9.57
CA TYR A 134 16.44 -1.57 -8.87
C TYR A 134 17.03 -1.36 -7.48
N ASP A 135 16.86 -0.14 -6.96
CA ASP A 135 17.27 0.21 -5.61
C ASP A 135 16.50 -0.62 -4.58
N ILE A 136 17.21 -1.07 -3.55
CA ILE A 136 16.60 -1.74 -2.39
C ILE A 136 15.59 -0.78 -1.75
N PRO A 137 14.37 -1.24 -1.41
CA PRO A 137 13.39 -0.40 -0.74
C PRO A 137 13.97 0.14 0.59
N PRO A 138 13.67 1.40 0.95
CA PRO A 138 14.11 1.95 2.22
C PRO A 138 13.51 1.12 3.36
N GLY A 139 14.33 0.75 4.33
CA GLY A 139 13.83 0.11 5.55
C GLY A 139 13.11 1.10 6.46
N ASP A 140 12.20 0.60 7.28
CA ASP A 140 11.31 1.41 8.12
C ASP A 140 12.04 2.37 9.06
N SER A 141 13.18 1.94 9.63
CA SER A 141 13.99 2.76 10.53
C SER A 141 14.76 3.88 9.83
N ALA A 142 14.84 3.86 8.50
CA ALA A 142 15.60 4.83 7.74
C ALA A 142 14.89 6.18 7.61
N THR A 143 13.57 6.24 7.87
CA THR A 143 12.74 7.38 7.43
C THR A 143 12.18 8.27 8.52
N ASN A 144 12.27 7.89 9.79
CA ASN A 144 11.95 8.81 10.89
C ASN A 144 12.81 8.52 12.13
N PRO A 145 13.88 9.30 12.39
CA PRO A 145 14.74 9.09 13.56
C PRO A 145 14.02 9.33 14.89
N ASN A 146 12.80 9.87 14.86
CA ASN A 146 11.98 10.12 16.05
C ASN A 146 11.00 8.98 16.36
N ILE A 147 10.90 7.95 15.51
CA ILE A 147 10.11 6.75 15.77
C ILE A 147 11.09 5.58 15.96
N PRO A 148 11.11 4.93 17.12
CA PRO A 148 11.92 3.72 17.30
C PRO A 148 11.55 2.69 16.22
N SER A 149 12.55 2.01 15.65
CA SER A 149 12.33 0.95 14.64
C SER A 149 11.44 -0.19 15.14
N GLU A 150 11.35 -0.37 16.45
CA GLU A 150 10.48 -1.35 17.10
C GLU A 150 8.99 -0.94 17.07
N GLU A 151 8.71 0.34 16.84
CA GLU A 151 7.36 0.92 16.75
C GLU A 151 6.87 1.09 15.30
N TYR A 152 7.75 0.89 14.31
CA TYR A 152 7.44 1.01 12.88
C TYR A 152 7.68 -0.32 12.18
N GLY A 153 6.64 -1.16 12.09
CA GLY A 153 6.77 -2.52 11.56
C GLY A 153 7.48 -3.52 12.46
N GLY A 154 8.20 -3.03 13.47
CA GLY A 154 8.87 -3.83 14.49
C GLY A 154 10.23 -4.38 14.08
N ASP A 155 10.75 -4.06 12.89
CA ASP A 155 12.16 -4.15 12.51
C ASP A 155 12.47 -3.23 11.30
N ASN A 156 13.55 -3.48 10.53
CA ASN A 156 13.93 -2.65 9.38
C ASN A 156 13.66 -3.31 8.02
N ARG A 157 12.81 -4.35 7.99
CA ARG A 157 12.38 -5.00 6.74
C ARG A 157 11.24 -4.24 6.11
N TYR A 158 10.94 -4.57 4.85
CA TYR A 158 9.77 -4.02 4.19
C TYR A 158 8.52 -4.74 4.68
N ASP A 159 7.51 -3.99 5.13
CA ASP A 159 6.30 -4.56 5.68
C ASP A 159 5.23 -4.85 4.63
N VAL A 160 4.58 -6.00 4.81
CA VAL A 160 3.39 -6.42 4.07
C VAL A 160 2.29 -6.76 5.07
N TYR A 161 1.17 -6.06 4.98
CA TYR A 161 -0.02 -6.29 5.79
C TYR A 161 -1.07 -7.07 5.00
N ILE A 162 -1.71 -8.03 5.65
CA ILE A 162 -2.82 -8.78 5.09
C ILE A 162 -4.09 -8.40 5.83
N GLY A 163 -5.12 -7.99 5.10
CA GLY A 163 -6.41 -7.60 5.68
C GLY A 163 -7.54 -7.70 4.66
N ASN A 164 -8.78 -7.62 5.14
CA ASN A 164 -9.96 -7.72 4.28
C ASN A 164 -10.18 -6.42 3.52
N LEU A 165 -9.81 -6.37 2.24
CA LEU A 165 -10.04 -5.19 1.40
C LEU A 165 -11.42 -5.21 0.74
N GLY A 166 -12.23 -6.22 1.08
CA GLY A 166 -13.55 -6.42 0.52
C GLY A 166 -13.50 -6.81 -0.94
N SER A 167 -14.47 -6.30 -1.70
CA SER A 167 -14.56 -6.50 -3.14
C SER A 167 -14.18 -5.21 -3.88
N GLY A 168 -12.98 -5.16 -4.45
CA GLY A 168 -12.64 -4.09 -5.39
C GLY A 168 -11.15 -3.91 -5.61
N PHE A 169 -10.33 -4.13 -4.59
CA PHE A 169 -8.89 -3.87 -4.64
C PHE A 169 -8.10 -5.09 -4.22
N TYR A 170 -7.13 -5.47 -5.05
CA TYR A 170 -6.21 -6.57 -4.78
C TYR A 170 -5.23 -6.20 -3.65
N GLY A 171 -4.88 -4.92 -3.60
CA GLY A 171 -3.91 -4.37 -2.66
C GLY A 171 -3.55 -2.93 -3.00
N PHE A 172 -2.66 -2.37 -2.19
CA PHE A 172 -2.07 -1.06 -2.39
C PHE A 172 -0.73 -0.93 -1.68
N THR A 173 0.13 -0.04 -2.19
CA THR A 173 1.29 0.47 -1.47
C THR A 173 0.96 1.85 -0.93
N GLN A 174 1.24 2.09 0.34
CA GLN A 174 1.03 3.39 0.96
C GLN A 174 2.36 4.04 1.29
N PHE A 175 2.58 5.26 0.81
CA PHE A 175 3.72 6.09 1.17
C PHE A 175 3.51 6.73 2.53
N GLU A 176 4.60 6.90 3.27
CA GLU A 176 4.55 7.39 4.66
C GLU A 176 5.46 8.61 4.86
N TYR A 177 6.77 8.39 4.91
CA TYR A 177 7.73 9.46 5.15
C TYR A 177 8.69 9.58 4.00
N GLU A 178 9.01 10.81 3.62
CA GLU A 178 10.07 11.04 2.66
C GLU A 178 11.42 10.64 3.27
N VAL A 179 12.18 9.80 2.56
CA VAL A 179 13.49 9.30 3.03
C VAL A 179 14.46 10.46 3.21
N GLU A 180 14.41 11.41 2.28
CA GLU A 180 15.16 12.66 2.30
C GLU A 180 14.26 13.78 1.79
N GLU A 181 14.22 14.92 2.49
CA GLU A 181 13.37 16.06 2.13
C GLU A 181 13.60 16.50 0.67
N GLY A 182 12.54 16.49 -0.13
CA GLY A 182 12.55 16.88 -1.54
C GLY A 182 13.10 15.84 -2.53
N SER A 183 13.42 14.62 -2.07
CA SER A 183 13.89 13.52 -2.93
C SER A 183 12.78 12.88 -3.76
N ASN A 184 11.52 13.05 -3.39
CA ASN A 184 10.35 12.29 -3.85
C ASN A 184 10.52 10.77 -3.69
N ARG A 185 11.32 10.34 -2.71
CA ARG A 185 11.48 8.94 -2.31
C ARG A 185 10.86 8.76 -0.94
N PHE A 186 10.00 7.76 -0.79
CA PHE A 186 9.25 7.56 0.44
C PHE A 186 9.50 6.16 1.01
N SER A 187 9.47 6.03 2.34
CA SER A 187 9.10 4.76 2.96
C SER A 187 7.68 4.41 2.61
N SER A 188 7.41 3.12 2.64
CA SER A 188 6.09 2.58 2.38
C SER A 188 5.91 1.21 3.00
N TYR A 189 4.66 0.81 3.08
CA TYR A 189 4.28 -0.57 3.30
C TYR A 189 3.28 -1.00 2.22
N MET A 190 3.15 -2.32 2.05
CA MET A 190 2.14 -2.91 1.20
C MET A 190 0.98 -3.43 2.05
N MET A 191 -0.24 -3.32 1.54
CA MET A 191 -1.41 -4.01 2.06
C MET A 191 -2.06 -4.83 0.95
N ILE A 192 -2.39 -6.08 1.23
CA ILE A 192 -3.00 -7.02 0.28
C ILE A 192 -4.26 -7.65 0.87
N ASP A 193 -5.17 -8.06 -0.02
CA ASP A 193 -6.38 -8.74 0.40
C ASP A 193 -6.09 -10.09 1.09
N ASN A 194 -6.94 -10.48 2.04
CA ASN A 194 -6.72 -11.65 2.88
C ASN A 194 -7.15 -12.97 2.24
N ASP A 195 -8.01 -12.97 1.22
CA ASP A 195 -8.52 -14.21 0.64
C ASP A 195 -8.69 -14.19 -0.89
N PHE A 196 -8.72 -13.01 -1.50
CA PHE A 196 -8.99 -12.77 -2.91
C PHE A 196 -10.26 -13.49 -3.40
N LEU A 197 -11.28 -13.63 -2.55
CA LEU A 197 -12.55 -14.24 -2.92
C LEU A 197 -13.33 -13.30 -3.86
N ASN A 198 -13.88 -13.85 -4.95
CA ASN A 198 -14.60 -13.09 -5.98
C ASN A 198 -13.73 -12.14 -6.83
N PHE A 199 -12.42 -12.32 -6.78
CA PHE A 199 -11.46 -11.70 -7.69
C PHE A 199 -11.25 -12.58 -8.94
N PHE A 200 -10.83 -11.98 -10.05
CA PHE A 200 -10.46 -12.73 -11.26
C PHE A 200 -9.36 -13.77 -11.03
N SER A 201 -8.40 -13.45 -10.15
CA SER A 201 -7.37 -14.37 -9.68
C SER A 201 -7.62 -14.67 -8.19
N PRO A 202 -8.27 -15.78 -7.84
CA PRO A 202 -8.63 -16.06 -6.45
C PRO A 202 -7.48 -16.67 -5.63
N GLY A 203 -7.58 -16.51 -4.31
CA GLY A 203 -6.65 -17.06 -3.32
C GLY A 203 -5.19 -16.68 -3.58
N ILE A 204 -4.29 -17.65 -3.43
CA ILE A 204 -2.85 -17.46 -3.61
C ILE A 204 -2.45 -16.91 -4.99
N ASN A 205 -3.25 -17.16 -6.04
CA ASN A 205 -2.94 -16.60 -7.36
C ASN A 205 -3.17 -15.10 -7.41
N GLY A 206 -4.18 -14.60 -6.71
CA GLY A 206 -4.40 -13.16 -6.51
C GLY A 206 -3.22 -12.56 -5.77
N ALA A 207 -2.88 -13.12 -4.61
CA ALA A 207 -1.77 -12.68 -3.78
C ALA A 207 -0.45 -12.60 -4.56
N ARG A 208 -0.10 -13.64 -5.33
CA ARG A 208 1.12 -13.69 -6.16
C ARG A 208 1.21 -12.57 -7.18
N VAL A 209 0.10 -12.27 -7.86
CA VAL A 209 0.07 -11.19 -8.85
C VAL A 209 0.16 -9.84 -8.15
N THR A 210 -0.52 -9.68 -7.01
CA THR A 210 -0.51 -8.44 -6.23
C THR A 210 0.89 -8.07 -5.74
N VAL A 211 1.62 -9.02 -5.14
CA VAL A 211 2.96 -8.74 -4.57
C VAL A 211 4.07 -8.61 -5.63
N ALA A 212 3.75 -8.91 -6.89
CA ALA A 212 4.65 -8.69 -8.02
C ALA A 212 4.29 -7.43 -8.83
N HIS A 213 3.17 -6.77 -8.50
CA HIS A 213 2.66 -5.60 -9.20
C HIS A 213 3.14 -4.31 -8.54
#